data_AF-A0A536DG67-F1
#
_entry.id   AF-A0A536DG67-F1
#
_cell.length_a   1.000
_cell.length_b   1.000
_cell.length_c   1.000
_cell.angle_alpha   90.00
_cell.angle_beta   90.00
_cell.angle_gamma   90.00
#
_symmetry.space_group_name_H-M   'P 1'
#
loop_
_entity.id
_entity.type
_entity.pdbx_description
1 polymer ?
#
loop_
_entity_poly.entity_id
_entity_poly.type
_entity_poly.pdbx_seq_one_letter_code
_entity_poly.pdbx_strand_id
1 'polypeptide(L)'
;MATAVRHEAAARLPAMAILASVAVFIVHLPAFAHRLLDGDEAVYGSIAALMNQGGALYGDGGVDNKPPGIFWTYAATFGLFGTYQMTAVHLIALVVMAATCVLLFLIGRPRPSMAC
;
A
#
# COMPACT_ATOMS: atom_id res chain seq x y z
N MET A 1 -21.90 29.91 -19.86
CA MET A 1 -22.38 28.95 -18.84
C MET A 1 -21.56 27.65 -18.84
N ALA A 2 -21.40 26.96 -19.98
CA ALA A 2 -20.60 25.72 -20.08
C ALA A 2 -19.09 25.86 -19.72
N THR A 3 -18.48 27.01 -20.00
CA THR A 3 -17.08 27.32 -19.64
C THR A 3 -16.88 27.54 -18.13
N ALA A 4 -17.82 28.20 -17.45
CA ALA A 4 -17.79 28.40 -16.00
C ALA A 4 -17.93 27.06 -15.24
N VAL A 5 -18.85 26.18 -15.69
CA VAL A 5 -19.02 24.83 -15.11
C VAL A 5 -17.76 23.98 -15.28
N ARG A 6 -17.06 24.09 -16.42
CA ARG A 6 -15.79 23.39 -16.64
C ARG A 6 -14.65 23.89 -15.75
N HIS A 7 -14.58 25.20 -15.51
CA HIS A 7 -13.60 25.78 -14.57
C HIS A 7 -13.86 25.36 -13.13
N GLU A 8 -15.11 25.33 -12.68
CA GLU A 8 -15.43 24.84 -11.34
C GLU A 8 -15.15 23.35 -11.17
N ALA A 9 -15.46 22.53 -12.18
CA ALA A 9 -15.15 21.10 -12.16
C ALA A 9 -13.63 20.84 -12.13
N ALA A 10 -12.83 21.62 -12.86
CA ALA A 10 -11.37 21.52 -12.85
C ALA A 10 -10.75 21.91 -11.51
N ALA A 11 -11.30 22.94 -10.84
CA ALA A 11 -10.85 23.37 -9.51
C ALA A 11 -11.26 22.41 -8.39
N ARG A 12 -12.39 21.70 -8.53
CA ARG A 12 -12.90 20.73 -7.55
C ARG A 12 -12.13 19.40 -7.58
N LEU A 13 -11.56 19.01 -8.72
CA LEU A 13 -10.82 17.76 -8.88
C LEU A 13 -9.62 17.60 -7.92
N PRO A 14 -8.69 18.58 -7.79
CA PRO A 14 -7.58 18.46 -6.84
C PRO A 14 -8.06 18.47 -5.39
N ALA A 15 -9.08 19.27 -5.05
CA ALA A 15 -9.65 19.30 -3.70
C ALA A 15 -10.28 17.94 -3.32
N MET A 16 -10.99 17.30 -4.25
CA MET A 16 -11.57 15.98 -4.04
C MET A 16 -10.49 14.89 -3.92
N ALA A 17 -9.42 14.99 -4.70
CA ALA A 17 -8.28 14.08 -4.58
C ALA A 17 -7.60 14.20 -3.21
N ILE A 18 -7.37 15.43 -2.72
CA ILE A 18 -6.83 15.68 -1.38
C ILE A 18 -7.77 15.10 -0.31
N LEU A 19 -9.07 15.37 -0.40
CA LEU A 19 -10.06 14.85 0.54
C LEU A 19 -10.04 13.31 0.56
N ALA A 20 -9.99 12.68 -0.60
CA ALA A 20 -9.90 11.22 -0.72
C ALA A 20 -8.60 10.69 -0.11
N SER A 21 -7.45 11.33 -0.35
CA SER A 21 -6.18 10.94 0.26
C SER A 21 -6.19 11.05 1.79
N VAL A 22 -6.76 12.14 2.32
CA VAL A 22 -6.92 12.32 3.77
C VAL A 22 -7.84 11.25 4.36
N ALA A 23 -8.97 10.97 3.69
CA ALA A 23 -9.89 9.93 4.12
C ALA A 23 -9.23 8.54 4.14
N VAL A 24 -8.48 8.18 3.09
CA VAL A 24 -7.71 6.93 3.03
C VAL A 24 -6.73 6.85 4.20
N PHE A 25 -5.98 7.91 4.46
CA PHE A 25 -5.02 7.93 5.56
C PHE A 25 -5.70 7.71 6.92
N ILE A 26 -6.77 8.45 7.21
CA ILE A 26 -7.50 8.35 8.49
C ILE A 26 -8.05 6.95 8.72
N VAL A 27 -8.67 6.33 7.71
CA VAL A 27 -9.27 4.99 7.83
C VAL A 27 -8.22 3.91 8.09
N HIS A 28 -6.96 4.14 7.71
CA HIS A 28 -5.87 3.17 7.91
C HIS A 28 -5.06 3.41 9.19
N LEU A 29 -5.29 4.50 9.93
CA LEU A 29 -4.62 4.74 11.21
C LEU A 29 -4.77 3.61 12.25
N PRO A 30 -5.95 2.95 12.39
CA PRO A 30 -6.11 1.85 13.34
C PRO A 30 -5.15 0.68 13.10
N ALA A 31 -4.65 0.50 11.86
CA ALA A 31 -3.70 -0.57 11.54
C ALA A 31 -2.41 -0.44 12.38
N PHE A 32 -1.94 0.79 12.62
CA PHE A 32 -0.72 1.06 13.39
C PHE A 32 -0.90 0.88 14.90
N ALA A 33 -2.14 0.75 15.38
CA ALA A 33 -2.43 0.44 16.78
C ALA A 33 -2.39 -1.07 17.07
N HIS A 34 -2.35 -1.91 16.02
CA HIS A 34 -2.39 -3.36 16.12
C HIS A 34 -1.07 -3.92 15.63
N ARG A 35 -0.46 -4.83 16.41
CA ARG A 35 0.80 -5.46 15.98
C ARG A 35 0.59 -6.40 14.80
N LEU A 36 -0.52 -7.13 14.79
CA LEU A 36 -0.95 -8.03 13.73
C LEU A 36 -2.41 -7.70 13.41
N LEU A 37 -2.71 -7.55 12.13
CA LEU A 37 -4.07 -7.27 11.64
C LEU A 37 -4.92 -8.53 11.54
N ASP A 38 -4.28 -9.66 11.22
CA ASP A 38 -4.93 -10.97 11.11
C ASP A 38 -3.94 -12.12 11.37
N GLY A 39 -4.42 -13.36 11.22
CA GLY A 39 -3.60 -14.56 11.32
C GLY A 39 -2.64 -14.76 10.13
N ASP A 40 -2.96 -14.20 8.97
CA ASP A 40 -2.14 -14.28 7.77
C ASP A 40 -0.84 -13.50 7.96
N GLU A 41 -0.88 -12.31 8.59
CA GLU A 41 0.33 -11.53 8.92
C GLU A 41 1.28 -12.29 9.85
N ALA A 42 0.73 -13.12 10.75
CA ALA A 42 1.53 -13.97 11.62
C ALA A 42 2.25 -15.06 10.81
N VAL A 43 1.53 -15.70 9.88
CA VAL A 43 2.09 -16.72 8.97
C VAL A 43 3.16 -16.09 8.08
N TYR A 44 2.85 -15.02 7.37
CA TYR A 44 3.77 -14.34 6.46
C TYR A 44 5.01 -13.81 7.20
N GLY A 45 4.82 -13.24 8.39
CA GLY A 45 5.91 -12.77 9.24
C GLY A 45 6.80 -13.92 9.71
N SER A 46 6.24 -15.04 10.14
CA SER A 46 7.03 -16.21 10.57
C SER A 46 7.87 -16.78 9.43
N ILE A 47 7.28 -16.92 8.24
CA ILE A 47 7.95 -17.43 7.04
C ILE A 47 9.08 -16.49 6.64
N ALA A 48 8.81 -15.18 6.58
CA ALA A 48 9.82 -14.18 6.29
C ALA A 48 10.99 -14.18 7.29
N ALA A 49 10.71 -14.37 8.58
CA ALA A 49 11.74 -14.46 9.61
C ALA A 49 12.61 -15.72 9.44
N LEU A 50 12.04 -16.85 9.05
CA LEU A 50 12.78 -18.08 8.75
C LEU A 50 13.60 -17.95 7.46
N MET A 51 13.03 -17.31 6.43
CA MET A 51 13.76 -17.01 5.19
C MET A 51 15.00 -16.15 5.43
N ASN A 52 14.89 -15.13 6.28
CA ASN A 52 16.02 -14.29 6.66
C ASN A 52 17.08 -15.03 7.50
N GLN A 53 16.74 -16.18 8.08
CA GLN A 53 17.69 -17.09 8.76
C GLN A 53 18.34 -18.11 7.80
N GLY A 54 18.01 -18.06 6.51
CA GLY A 54 18.56 -18.95 5.48
C GLY A 54 17.62 -20.07 5.04
N GLY A 55 16.38 -20.11 5.56
CA GLY A 55 15.38 -21.09 5.13
C GLY A 55 14.88 -20.86 3.70
N ALA A 56 14.75 -21.93 2.91
CA ALA A 56 14.18 -21.83 1.57
C ALA A 56 12.66 -21.63 1.62
N LEU A 57 12.14 -20.69 0.82
CA LEU A 57 10.69 -20.48 0.68
C LEU A 57 10.03 -21.72 0.04
N TYR A 58 8.86 -22.12 0.55
CA TYR A 58 8.19 -23.38 0.23
C TYR A 58 9.01 -24.64 0.60
N GLY A 59 9.77 -24.53 1.69
CA GLY A 59 10.56 -25.60 2.28
C GLY A 59 10.82 -25.28 3.74
N ASP A 60 12.08 -25.26 4.14
CA ASP A 60 12.49 -25.02 5.53
C ASP A 60 12.12 -23.62 6.05
N GLY A 61 11.98 -22.64 5.14
CA GLY A 61 11.49 -21.30 5.45
C GLY A 61 9.99 -21.23 5.72
N GLY A 62 9.26 -22.34 5.52
CA GLY A 62 7.82 -22.46 5.67
C GLY A 62 7.08 -22.59 4.34
N VAL A 63 5.85 -23.09 4.42
CA VAL A 63 5.01 -23.45 3.28
C VAL A 63 3.65 -22.78 3.43
N ASP A 64 3.18 -22.19 2.34
CA ASP A 64 1.90 -21.50 2.27
C ASP A 64 1.38 -21.53 0.81
N ASN A 65 0.10 -21.23 0.59
CA ASN A 65 -0.52 -21.28 -0.74
C ASN A 65 -0.43 -19.96 -1.53
N LYS A 66 0.02 -18.86 -0.90
CA LYS A 66 0.19 -17.56 -1.54
C LYS A 66 1.44 -17.55 -2.44
N PRO A 67 1.47 -16.72 -3.49
CA PRO A 67 2.65 -16.55 -4.33
C PRO A 67 3.83 -15.94 -3.56
N PRO A 68 5.08 -16.10 -4.05
CA PRO A 68 6.28 -15.79 -3.29
C PRO A 68 6.45 -14.31 -2.93
N GLY A 69 5.80 -13.42 -3.68
CA GLY A 69 5.95 -11.98 -3.56
C GLY A 69 5.66 -11.44 -2.15
N ILE A 70 4.64 -11.97 -1.46
CA ILE A 70 4.29 -11.50 -0.11
C ILE A 70 5.37 -11.85 0.93
N PHE A 71 6.01 -13.00 0.79
CA PHE A 71 7.07 -13.42 1.71
C PHE A 71 8.34 -12.61 1.47
N TRP A 72 8.67 -12.32 0.21
CA TRP A 72 9.80 -11.46 -0.12
C TRP A 72 9.62 -10.02 0.37
N THR A 73 8.41 -9.46 0.32
CA THR A 73 8.18 -8.11 0.86
C THR A 73 8.36 -8.09 2.38
N TYR A 74 7.84 -9.06 3.11
CA TYR A 74 8.04 -9.16 4.56
C TYR A 74 9.51 -9.42 4.91
N ALA A 75 10.18 -10.33 4.19
CA ALA A 75 11.59 -10.65 4.39
C ALA A 75 12.49 -9.43 4.16
N ALA A 76 12.27 -8.70 3.06
CA ALA A 76 12.99 -7.46 2.78
C ALA A 76 12.71 -6.39 3.85
N THR A 77 11.46 -6.24 4.28
CA THR A 77 11.08 -5.29 5.34
C THR A 77 11.81 -5.61 6.65
N PHE A 78 11.83 -6.89 7.04
CA PHE A 78 12.52 -7.33 8.26
C PHE A 78 14.04 -7.21 8.15
N GLY A 79 14.61 -7.38 6.94
CA GLY A 79 16.02 -7.14 6.69
C GLY A 79 16.43 -5.67 6.84
N LEU A 80 15.52 -4.74 6.51
CA LEU A 80 15.78 -3.30 6.55
C LEU A 80 15.47 -2.65 7.92
N PHE A 81 14.38 -3.06 8.56
CA PHE A 81 13.85 -2.39 9.76
C PHE A 81 13.93 -3.26 11.04
N GLY A 82 14.43 -4.48 10.91
CA GLY A 82 14.53 -5.46 11.99
C GLY A 82 13.39 -6.50 11.97
N THR A 83 13.68 -7.67 12.53
CA THR A 83 12.77 -8.81 12.54
C THR A 83 11.48 -8.51 13.29
N TYR A 84 10.34 -8.86 12.70
CA TYR A 84 8.98 -8.60 13.23
C TYR A 84 8.64 -7.12 13.43
N GLN A 85 9.27 -6.22 12.67
CA GLN A 85 8.89 -4.82 12.65
C GLN A 85 7.62 -4.59 11.82
N MET A 86 6.47 -4.93 12.41
CA MET A 86 5.16 -4.89 11.74
C MET A 86 4.70 -3.47 11.40
N THR A 87 5.08 -2.48 12.21
CA THR A 87 4.81 -1.07 11.90
C THR A 87 5.41 -0.66 10.56
N ALA A 88 6.60 -1.18 10.21
CA ALA A 88 7.22 -0.93 8.91
C ALA A 88 6.47 -1.63 7.77
N VAL A 89 5.99 -2.86 8.01
CA VAL A 89 5.15 -3.60 7.05
C VAL A 89 3.87 -2.82 6.76
N HIS A 90 3.17 -2.35 7.79
CA HIS A 90 1.94 -1.56 7.65
C HIS A 90 2.21 -0.22 6.95
N LEU A 91 3.35 0.42 7.22
CA LEU A 91 3.76 1.64 6.51
C LEU A 91 3.98 1.38 5.02
N ILE A 92 4.68 0.29 4.66
CA ILE A 92 4.89 -0.09 3.26
C ILE A 92 3.56 -0.38 2.57
N ALA A 93 2.65 -1.11 3.24
CA ALA A 93 1.31 -1.38 2.71
C ALA A 93 0.53 -0.09 2.44
N LEU A 94 0.58 0.87 3.38
CA LEU A 94 -0.04 2.19 3.22
C LEU A 94 0.55 2.97 2.05
N VAL A 95 1.88 2.95 1.88
CA VAL A 95 2.57 3.62 0.77
C VAL A 95 2.19 3.01 -0.58
N VAL A 96 2.17 1.68 -0.70
CA VAL A 96 1.78 0.99 -1.94
C VAL A 96 0.32 1.27 -2.31
N MET A 97 -0.57 1.26 -1.32
CA MET A 97 -1.98 1.63 -1.54
C MET A 97 -2.10 3.09 -1.97
N ALA A 98 -1.43 4.03 -1.30
CA ALA A 98 -1.45 5.44 -1.66
C ALA A 98 -0.91 5.68 -3.08
N ALA A 99 0.20 5.01 -3.44
CA ALA A 99 0.75 5.04 -4.79
C ALA A 99 -0.26 4.50 -5.82
N THR A 100 -0.98 3.43 -5.50
CA THR A 100 -2.03 2.88 -6.36
C THR A 100 -3.16 3.89 -6.58
N CYS A 101 -3.65 4.55 -5.51
CA CYS A 101 -4.66 5.60 -5.63
C CYS A 101 -4.18 6.76 -6.52
N VAL A 102 -2.93 7.19 -6.34
CA VAL A 102 -2.31 8.24 -7.18
C VAL A 102 -2.25 7.78 -8.64
N LEU A 103 -1.77 6.57 -8.91
CA LEU A 103 -1.70 6.03 -10.27
C LEU A 103 -3.08 5.99 -10.93
N LEU A 104 -4.11 5.52 -10.22
CA LEU A 104 -5.48 5.51 -10.71
C LEU A 104 -5.99 6.92 -11.02
N PHE A 105 -5.72 7.89 -10.14
CA PHE A 105 -6.04 9.30 -10.39
C PHE A 105 -5.33 9.84 -11.63
N LEU A 106 -4.03 9.53 -11.78
CA LEU A 106 -3.24 9.99 -12.93
C LEU A 106 -3.71 9.39 -14.26
N ILE A 107 -4.21 8.15 -14.24
CA ILE A 107 -4.78 7.46 -15.40
C ILE A 107 -6.17 8.02 -15.74
N GLY A 108 -7.01 8.23 -14.71
CA GLY A 108 -8.41 8.62 -14.88
C GLY A 108 -8.67 10.13 -15.04
N ARG A 109 -7.71 10.99 -14.70
CA ARG A 109 -7.91 12.45 -14.78
C ARG A 109 -8.17 12.91 -16.22
N PRO A 110 -9.12 13.84 -16.44
CA PRO A 110 -9.31 14.46 -17.74
C PRO A 110 -8.01 15.11 -18.21
N ARG A 111 -7.59 14.83 -19.44
CA ARG A 111 -6.49 15.57 -20.06
C ARG A 111 -7.04 16.94 -20.49
N PRO A 112 -6.36 18.06 -20.18
CA PRO A 112 -6.68 19.31 -20.83
C PRO A 112 -6.49 19.09 -22.34
N SER A 113 -7.57 19.22 -23.12
CA SER A 113 -7.45 19.16 -24.57
C SER A 113 -6.53 20.29 -25.00
N MET A 114 -5.38 19.96 -25.60
CA MET A 114 -4.62 20.93 -26.38
C MET A 114 -5.47 21.24 -27.62
N ALA A 115 -6.42 22.16 -27.46
CA ALA A 115 -7.16 22.73 -28.58
C ALA A 115 -6.27 23.80 -29.22
N CYS A 116 -5.79 23.50 -30.42
CA CYS A 116 -5.33 24.50 -31.38
C CYS A 116 -6.52 25.23 -31.98
#